data_AF-A0A7V6HDM2-F1
#
_entry.id   AF-A0A7V6HDM2-F1
#
_cell.length_a   1.000
_cell.length_b   1.000
_cell.length_c   1.000
_cell.angle_alpha   90.00
_cell.angle_beta   90.00
_cell.angle_gamma   90.00
#
_symmetry.space_group_name_H-M   'P 1'
#
loop_
_entity.id
_entity.type
_entity.pdbx_description
1 polymer ?
#
loop_
_entity_poly.entity_id
_entity_poly.type
_entity_poly.pdbx_seq_one_letter_code
_entity_poly.pdbx_strand_id
1 'polypeptide(L)'
;MTVWALAAALLLVSCGGNTAETTALPETAVTEAATTTVEATDAESEAPQAEEGVGLTLEELAEYDGKDGRPAYVAIDGIIYDMTDVAAWENGLHNGNEAGQDLTEVLTGQSPHGDTVLADLPVVGFLVEE
;
A
#
# COMPACT_ATOMS: atom_id res chain seq x y z
N MET A 1 -43.71 -20.31 32.15
CA MET A 1 -43.03 -21.50 32.66
C MET A 1 -42.93 -22.55 31.56
N THR A 2 -41.73 -22.81 31.05
CA THR A 2 -41.27 -24.16 30.64
C THR A 2 -39.79 -24.06 30.32
N VAL A 3 -39.00 -24.60 31.24
CA VAL A 3 -37.54 -24.77 31.13
C VAL A 3 -37.31 -25.90 30.12
N TRP A 4 -36.53 -25.65 29.08
CA TRP A 4 -35.98 -26.72 28.26
C TRP A 4 -34.49 -26.86 28.56
N ALA A 5 -34.16 -28.06 29.02
CA ALA A 5 -32.88 -28.44 29.59
C ALA A 5 -31.78 -28.51 28.52
N LEU A 6 -30.56 -28.23 29.00
CA LEU A 6 -29.30 -28.54 28.34
C LEU A 6 -29.26 -30.01 27.87
N ALA A 7 -28.72 -30.21 26.67
CA ALA A 7 -27.99 -31.43 26.34
C ALA A 7 -26.69 -31.02 25.64
N ALA A 8 -25.61 -31.00 26.43
CA ALA A 8 -24.25 -30.93 25.91
C ALA A 8 -23.85 -32.32 25.40
N ALA A 9 -23.53 -32.42 24.11
CA ALA A 9 -22.96 -33.61 23.50
C ALA A 9 -21.53 -33.26 23.06
N LEU A 10 -20.57 -33.56 23.94
CA LEU A 10 -19.14 -33.53 23.66
C LEU A 10 -18.76 -34.93 23.16
N LEU A 11 -18.45 -35.06 21.86
CA LEU A 11 -17.87 -36.28 21.28
C LEU A 11 -16.52 -35.94 20.67
N LEU A 12 -15.47 -36.22 21.45
CA LEU A 12 -14.08 -36.30 21.00
C LEU A 12 -13.73 -37.77 20.77
N VAL A 13 -13.55 -38.19 19.52
CA VAL A 13 -12.55 -39.19 19.10
C VAL A 13 -12.28 -38.95 17.60
N SER A 14 -11.10 -38.42 17.28
CA SER A 14 -10.51 -38.55 15.95
C SER A 14 -9.12 -39.15 16.15
N CYS A 15 -9.00 -40.44 15.87
CA CYS A 15 -7.72 -41.12 15.66
C CYS A 15 -7.67 -41.50 14.18
N GLY A 16 -6.80 -40.82 13.44
CA GLY A 16 -6.52 -41.12 12.04
C GLY A 16 -5.12 -40.65 11.74
N GLY A 17 -4.15 -41.55 11.92
CA GLY A 17 -2.76 -41.31 11.55
C GLY A 17 -2.58 -41.33 10.04
N ASN A 18 -1.59 -40.57 9.57
CA ASN A 18 -0.84 -40.99 8.40
C ASN A 18 0.60 -40.52 8.55
N THR A 19 1.49 -41.50 8.70
CA THR A 19 2.94 -41.37 8.62
C THR A 19 3.31 -41.05 7.17
N ALA A 20 3.79 -39.84 6.91
CA ALA A 20 4.54 -39.55 5.68
C ALA A 20 6.03 -39.72 6.00
N GLU A 21 6.52 -40.90 5.64
CA GLU A 21 7.93 -41.30 5.64
C GLU A 21 8.66 -40.49 4.56
N THR A 22 9.53 -39.56 4.98
CA THR A 22 10.42 -38.83 4.07
C THR A 22 11.72 -39.62 3.93
N THR A 23 11.86 -40.30 2.80
CA THR A 23 13.08 -41.00 2.42
C THR A 23 14.05 -39.99 1.83
N ALA A 24 15.19 -39.83 2.50
CA ALA A 24 16.33 -39.07 2.02
C ALA A 24 17.02 -39.78 0.85
N LEU A 25 17.45 -39.01 -0.14
CA LEU A 25 18.66 -39.28 -0.92
C LEU A 25 19.38 -37.96 -1.18
N PRO A 26 20.66 -37.81 -0.75
CA PRO A 26 21.52 -36.73 -1.19
C PRO A 26 22.29 -37.18 -2.43
N GLU A 27 22.02 -36.56 -3.58
CA GLU A 27 22.90 -36.68 -4.74
C GLU A 27 23.65 -35.37 -4.98
N THR A 28 24.96 -35.55 -4.98
CA THR A 28 26.02 -34.60 -5.24
C THR A 28 25.89 -34.00 -6.63
N ALA A 29 25.75 -32.68 -6.72
CA ALA A 29 25.99 -31.94 -7.94
C ALA A 29 27.31 -31.16 -7.81
N VAL A 30 28.15 -31.42 -8.80
CA VAL A 30 29.53 -30.97 -8.99
C VAL A 30 29.59 -29.47 -9.26
N THR A 31 30.66 -28.87 -8.73
CA THR A 31 31.23 -27.54 -8.99
C THR A 31 31.43 -27.29 -10.48
N GLU A 32 31.08 -26.09 -11.00
CA GLU A 32 31.94 -25.31 -11.89
C GLU A 32 31.53 -23.84 -11.89
N ALA A 33 32.55 -22.99 -11.82
CA ALA A 33 32.47 -21.55 -11.85
C ALA A 33 32.27 -21.07 -13.29
N ALA A 34 31.30 -20.19 -13.50
CA ALA A 34 31.31 -19.25 -14.61
C ALA A 34 30.97 -17.87 -14.05
N THR A 35 32.03 -17.11 -13.81
CA THR A 35 31.97 -15.65 -13.71
C THR A 35 31.28 -15.12 -14.95
N THR A 36 30.12 -14.50 -14.76
CA THR A 36 29.64 -13.46 -15.64
C THR A 36 29.23 -12.32 -14.75
N THR A 37 30.16 -11.37 -14.67
CA THR A 37 29.90 -9.99 -14.29
C THR A 37 28.81 -9.47 -15.22
N VAL A 38 27.58 -9.45 -14.75
CA VAL A 38 26.58 -8.49 -15.21
C VAL A 38 26.65 -7.32 -14.26
N GLU A 39 26.93 -6.18 -14.87
CA GLU A 39 27.00 -4.87 -14.28
C GLU A 39 25.88 -4.69 -13.25
N ALA A 40 26.30 -4.46 -12.01
CA ALA A 40 25.48 -3.73 -11.08
C ALA A 40 25.33 -2.33 -11.68
N THR A 41 24.27 -2.14 -12.46
CA THR A 41 23.69 -0.83 -12.66
C THR A 41 23.30 -0.37 -11.27
N ASP A 42 24.03 0.63 -10.77
CA ASP A 42 23.70 1.42 -9.61
C ASP A 42 22.19 1.69 -9.61
N ALA A 43 21.46 0.92 -8.81
CA ALA A 43 20.19 1.33 -8.25
C ALA A 43 20.54 2.29 -7.12
N GLU A 44 21.07 3.44 -7.52
CA GLU A 44 21.17 4.58 -6.63
C GLU A 44 19.73 5.04 -6.40
N SER A 45 19.38 5.07 -5.12
CA SER A 45 18.14 5.59 -4.57
C SER A 45 17.96 7.04 -5.01
N GLU A 46 17.40 7.25 -6.19
CA GLU A 46 16.87 8.54 -6.60
C GLU A 46 15.62 8.82 -5.76
N ALA A 47 15.73 9.76 -4.83
CA ALA A 47 14.57 10.48 -4.33
C ALA A 47 13.73 10.95 -5.53
N PRO A 48 12.38 10.94 -5.44
CA PRO A 48 11.52 11.28 -6.57
C PRO A 48 11.96 12.60 -7.21
N GLN A 49 12.18 12.54 -8.52
CA GLN A 49 12.73 13.62 -9.31
C GLN A 49 11.79 14.83 -9.28
N ALA A 50 12.15 15.85 -8.48
CA ALA A 50 11.35 17.04 -8.23
C ALA A 50 11.32 18.06 -9.38
N GLU A 51 11.78 17.69 -10.58
CA GLU A 51 11.97 18.63 -11.70
C GLU A 51 10.92 18.46 -12.83
N GLU A 52 10.07 17.42 -12.78
CA GLU A 52 9.00 17.16 -13.76
C GLU A 52 7.66 16.91 -13.03
N GLY A 53 7.02 17.97 -12.54
CA GLY A 53 5.72 17.88 -11.85
C GLY A 53 4.91 19.16 -11.98
N VAL A 54 3.57 19.08 -11.88
CA VAL A 54 2.69 20.26 -11.95
C VAL A 54 2.82 21.09 -10.68
N GLY A 55 3.00 22.41 -10.82
CA GLY A 55 2.85 23.34 -9.69
C GLY A 55 1.38 23.72 -9.56
N LEU A 56 0.78 23.48 -8.39
CA LEU A 56 -0.62 23.85 -8.11
C LEU A 56 -0.72 24.71 -6.85
N THR A 57 -1.54 25.74 -6.87
CA THR A 57 -1.99 26.37 -5.63
C THR A 57 -2.97 25.44 -4.89
N LEU A 58 -3.29 25.73 -3.63
CA LEU A 58 -4.34 24.99 -2.91
C LEU A 58 -5.71 25.11 -3.59
N GLU A 59 -6.00 26.26 -4.19
CA GLU A 59 -7.26 26.47 -4.91
C GLU A 59 -7.32 25.64 -6.20
N GLU A 60 -6.20 25.52 -6.93
CA GLU A 60 -6.13 24.66 -8.11
C GLU A 60 -6.16 23.17 -7.74
N LEU A 61 -5.51 22.78 -6.63
CA LEU A 61 -5.56 21.43 -6.12
C LEU A 61 -7.01 20.99 -5.82
N ALA A 62 -7.86 21.88 -5.32
CA ALA A 62 -9.25 21.59 -4.98
C ALA A 62 -10.10 21.11 -6.17
N GLU A 63 -9.67 21.35 -7.41
CA GLU A 63 -10.36 20.87 -8.60
C GLU A 63 -10.09 19.38 -8.90
N TYR A 64 -9.06 18.79 -8.28
CA TYR A 64 -8.66 17.38 -8.42
C TYR A 64 -9.25 16.52 -7.30
N ASP A 65 -10.58 16.53 -7.20
CA ASP A 65 -11.33 15.95 -6.08
C ASP A 65 -11.79 14.51 -6.28
N GLY A 66 -11.41 13.86 -7.38
CA GLY A 66 -11.81 12.48 -7.68
C GLY A 66 -13.28 12.31 -8.10
N LYS A 67 -14.05 13.39 -8.27
CA LYS A 67 -15.48 13.35 -8.59
C LYS A 67 -15.71 13.61 -10.07
N ASP A 68 -16.80 13.06 -10.60
CA ASP A 68 -17.21 13.24 -12.00
C ASP A 68 -16.13 12.84 -13.03
N GLY A 69 -15.29 11.86 -12.66
CA GLY A 69 -14.21 11.36 -13.50
C GLY A 69 -12.95 12.24 -13.52
N ARG A 70 -12.88 13.28 -12.66
CA ARG A 70 -11.65 14.03 -12.42
C ARG A 70 -10.66 13.20 -11.62
N PRO A 71 -9.34 13.44 -11.76
CA PRO A 71 -8.33 12.81 -10.91
C PRO A 71 -8.54 13.16 -9.43
N ALA A 72 -8.05 12.30 -8.53
CA ALA A 72 -8.07 12.51 -7.09
C ALA A 72 -6.65 12.79 -6.59
N TYR A 73 -6.33 14.05 -6.29
CA TYR A 73 -4.99 14.41 -5.81
C TYR A 73 -5.00 14.81 -4.34
N VAL A 74 -3.91 14.54 -3.62
CA VAL A 74 -3.72 14.95 -2.22
C VAL A 74 -2.33 15.53 -2.06
N ALA A 75 -2.22 16.67 -1.40
CA ALA A 75 -0.93 17.20 -0.99
C ALA A 75 -0.54 16.65 0.40
N ILE A 76 0.72 16.21 0.53
CA ILE A 76 1.37 15.85 1.79
C ILE A 76 2.76 16.49 1.81
N ASP A 77 3.03 17.34 2.79
CA ASP A 77 4.27 18.10 2.97
C ASP A 77 4.67 18.86 1.68
N GLY A 78 3.67 19.46 1.03
CA GLY A 78 3.84 20.18 -0.23
C GLY A 78 4.01 19.30 -1.48
N ILE A 79 4.06 17.98 -1.36
CA ILE A 79 4.14 17.04 -2.49
C ILE A 79 2.74 16.56 -2.85
N ILE A 80 2.40 16.59 -4.13
CA ILE A 80 1.08 16.17 -4.62
C ILE A 80 1.16 14.74 -5.13
N TYR A 81 0.36 13.87 -4.52
CA TYR A 81 0.24 12.45 -4.85
C TYR A 81 -1.06 12.17 -5.61
N ASP A 82 -0.98 11.27 -6.59
CA ASP A 82 -2.15 10.76 -7.31
C ASP A 82 -2.79 9.58 -6.57
N MET A 83 -4.05 9.77 -6.17
CA MET A 83 -4.86 8.78 -5.47
C MET A 83 -5.91 8.14 -6.39
N THR A 84 -5.96 8.51 -7.67
CA THR A 84 -7.06 8.17 -8.61
C THR A 84 -7.29 6.67 -8.71
N ASP A 85 -6.22 5.88 -8.79
CA ASP A 85 -6.28 4.41 -8.92
C ASP A 85 -6.18 3.69 -7.57
N VAL A 86 -6.19 4.42 -6.45
CA VAL A 86 -6.15 3.84 -5.11
C VAL A 86 -7.57 3.49 -4.69
N ALA A 87 -7.90 2.19 -4.64
CA ALA A 87 -9.25 1.70 -4.35
C ALA A 87 -9.87 2.26 -3.05
N ALA A 88 -9.05 2.59 -2.05
CA ALA A 88 -9.52 3.16 -0.79
C ALA A 88 -9.99 4.63 -0.89
N TRP A 89 -9.69 5.29 -2.02
CA TRP A 89 -9.99 6.67 -2.37
C TRP A 89 -11.04 6.77 -3.48
N GLU A 90 -11.89 5.75 -3.66
CA GLU A 90 -12.96 5.76 -4.66
C GLU A 90 -13.83 7.02 -4.55
N ASN A 91 -14.07 7.68 -5.68
CA ASN A 91 -14.76 8.98 -5.78
C ASN A 91 -14.13 10.09 -4.92
N GLY A 92 -12.82 10.01 -4.67
CA GLY A 92 -12.04 10.99 -3.92
C GLY A 92 -12.32 11.00 -2.41
N LEU A 93 -12.89 9.95 -1.85
CA LEU A 93 -13.26 9.89 -0.44
C LEU A 93 -12.51 8.80 0.30
N HIS A 94 -11.92 9.12 1.46
CA HIS A 94 -11.29 8.15 2.33
C HIS A 94 -11.43 8.52 3.81
N ASN A 95 -12.13 7.69 4.59
CA ASN A 95 -12.28 7.86 6.05
C ASN A 95 -12.77 9.27 6.48
N GLY A 96 -13.63 9.89 5.68
CA GLY A 96 -14.16 11.24 5.95
C GLY A 96 -13.28 12.39 5.43
N ASN A 97 -12.16 12.08 4.78
CA ASN A 97 -11.34 13.04 4.06
C ASN A 97 -11.73 13.05 2.58
N GLU A 98 -11.52 14.19 1.93
CA GLU A 98 -11.73 14.37 0.50
C GLU A 98 -10.41 14.68 -0.19
N ALA A 99 -10.25 14.20 -1.43
CA ALA A 99 -9.18 14.63 -2.32
C ALA A 99 -9.33 16.13 -2.67
N GLY A 100 -8.29 16.69 -3.26
CA GLY A 100 -8.17 18.12 -3.56
C GLY A 100 -7.72 18.96 -2.36
N GLN A 101 -7.05 18.36 -1.38
CA GLN A 101 -6.65 19.03 -0.13
C GLN A 101 -5.21 18.72 0.27
N ASP A 102 -4.64 19.59 1.10
CA ASP A 102 -3.46 19.25 1.90
C ASP A 102 -3.91 18.46 3.13
N LEU A 103 -3.46 17.21 3.22
CA LEU A 103 -3.81 16.28 4.30
C LEU A 103 -2.60 15.93 5.16
N THR A 104 -1.55 16.76 5.16
CA THR A 104 -0.32 16.53 5.94
C THR A 104 -0.61 16.30 7.42
N GLU A 105 -1.40 17.16 8.04
CA GLU A 105 -1.75 17.05 9.46
C GLU A 105 -2.64 15.82 9.74
N VAL A 106 -3.50 15.45 8.79
CA VAL A 106 -4.34 14.25 8.91
C VAL A 106 -3.47 13.00 8.88
N LEU A 107 -2.55 12.91 7.93
CA LEU A 107 -1.67 11.75 7.80
C LEU A 107 -0.74 11.60 9.02
N THR A 108 -0.13 12.69 9.47
CA THR A 108 0.86 12.67 10.56
C THR A 108 0.24 12.59 11.96
N GLY A 109 -0.97 13.13 12.15
CA GLY A 109 -1.61 13.25 13.46
C GLY A 109 -2.77 12.28 13.73
N GLN A 110 -3.45 11.80 12.68
CA GLN A 110 -4.73 11.10 12.82
C GLN A 110 -4.76 9.72 12.14
N SER A 111 -3.96 9.52 11.09
CA SER A 111 -3.91 8.24 10.36
C SER A 111 -3.16 7.16 11.14
N PRO A 112 -3.68 5.91 11.20
CA PRO A 112 -2.97 4.78 11.80
C PRO A 112 -1.89 4.17 10.88
N HIS A 113 -1.72 4.69 9.64
CA HIS A 113 -0.84 4.11 8.63
C HIS A 113 0.45 4.90 8.38
N GLY A 114 0.51 6.17 8.77
CA GLY A 114 1.70 7.03 8.59
C GLY A 114 2.10 7.24 7.12
N ASP A 115 3.32 7.71 6.91
CA ASP A 115 3.93 8.03 5.60
C ASP A 115 4.22 6.81 4.72
N THR A 116 4.28 5.61 5.29
CA THR A 116 4.57 4.36 4.55
C THR A 116 3.61 4.09 3.39
N VAL A 117 2.39 4.64 3.43
CA VAL A 117 1.40 4.52 2.36
C VAL A 117 1.76 5.32 1.11
N LEU A 118 2.72 6.25 1.20
CA LEU A 118 3.11 7.14 0.11
C LEU A 118 4.19 6.54 -0.80
N ALA A 119 4.90 5.51 -0.34
CA ALA A 119 6.12 5.02 -0.98
C ALA A 119 5.93 4.58 -2.45
N ASP A 120 4.76 4.02 -2.77
CA ASP A 120 4.44 3.49 -4.10
C ASP A 120 3.43 4.36 -4.85
N LEU A 121 3.09 5.55 -4.32
CA LEU A 121 2.13 6.44 -4.95
C LEU A 121 2.81 7.33 -6.01
N PRO A 122 2.16 7.58 -7.15
CA PRO A 122 2.69 8.52 -8.13
C PRO A 122 2.75 9.93 -7.56
N VAL A 123 3.92 10.55 -7.61
CA VAL A 123 4.07 11.99 -7.40
C VAL A 123 3.76 12.69 -8.71
N VAL A 124 2.83 13.64 -8.69
CA VAL A 124 2.39 14.37 -9.89
C VAL A 124 2.78 15.84 -9.87
N GLY A 125 3.17 16.38 -8.71
CA GLY A 125 3.44 17.80 -8.59
C GLY A 125 3.77 18.28 -7.19
N PHE A 126 3.76 19.59 -7.04
CA PHE A 126 4.07 20.28 -5.79
C PHE A 126 3.11 21.45 -5.57
N LEU A 127 2.84 21.75 -4.31
CA LEU A 127 2.15 22.98 -3.95
C LEU A 127 3.06 24.18 -4.22
N VAL A 128 2.48 25.22 -4.82
CA VAL A 128 3.15 26.52 -5.02
C VAL A 128 2.40 27.62 -4.28
N GLU A 129 3.14 28.62 -3.82
CA GLU A 129 2.57 29.84 -3.24
C GLU A 129 1.98 30.72 -4.35
N GLU A 130 0.93 31.49 -4.01
CA GLU A 130 0.32 32.48 -4.91
C GLU A 130 1.20 33.71 -5.18
#